data_AF-A0AAJ0MH25-F1
#
_entry.id   AF-A0AAJ0MH25-F1
#
_cell.length_a   1.000
_cell.length_b   1.000
_cell.length_c   1.000
_cell.angle_alpha   90.00
_cell.angle_beta   90.00
_cell.angle_gamma   90.00
#
_symmetry.space_group_name_H-M   'P 1'
#
loop_
_entity.id
_entity.type
_entity.pdbx_description
1 polymer ?
#
loop_
_entity_poly.entity_id
_entity_poly.type
_entity_poly.pdbx_seq_one_letter_code
_entity_poly.pdbx_strand_id
1 'polypeptide(L)'
;MEAHEAAIKFLADSPLYETQKPYQLYRSAQDGGDVSNLIFHEQKDVPVRNARGHEDQFKLSTHGFQWLKIPSRVQATPGTDVFIQEYLAESLELITKLMSPDKIIGYDCRTRKNVPKSEIRGDRKSRTTPVPAAPEAHVDQTVDGAWRRIMRHLRKEETDTMDAREWRVQIVNLWRPLYRPVVDSALALCDYRSLSPSDLVAADHVNPDYHGEIYYLKYNPKQEWYWLREQRPEEAVLFISFDSNSQGDAK
;
A
#
# COMPACT_ATOMS: atom_id res chain seq x y z
N MET A 1 -4.92 -22.96 -8.11
CA MET A 1 -4.31 -21.74 -8.67
C MET A 1 -2.88 -22.06 -9.10
N GLU A 2 -2.50 -21.74 -10.33
CA GLU A 2 -1.14 -21.90 -10.85
C GLU A 2 -0.22 -20.86 -10.21
N ALA A 3 1.00 -21.27 -9.82
CA ALA A 3 2.02 -20.37 -9.30
C ALA A 3 3.01 -20.03 -10.40
N HIS A 4 3.38 -18.76 -10.47
CA HIS A 4 4.46 -18.26 -11.33
C HIS A 4 5.61 -17.76 -10.44
N GLU A 5 6.84 -17.94 -10.91
CA GLU A 5 7.99 -17.32 -10.26
C GLU A 5 8.05 -15.83 -10.62
N ALA A 6 8.20 -14.99 -9.60
CA ALA A 6 8.36 -13.55 -9.77
C ALA A 6 9.54 -13.03 -8.96
N ALA A 7 10.12 -11.95 -9.46
CA ALA A 7 11.13 -11.19 -8.74
C ALA A 7 10.47 -10.16 -7.81
N ILE A 8 10.71 -10.26 -6.51
CA ILE A 8 10.24 -9.30 -5.49
C ILE A 8 11.44 -8.85 -4.65
N LYS A 9 11.51 -7.55 -4.34
CA LYS A 9 12.55 -7.01 -3.48
C LYS A 9 12.12 -7.06 -2.02
N PHE A 10 12.89 -7.74 -1.19
CA PHE A 10 12.71 -7.80 0.25
C PHE A 10 13.83 -7.03 0.95
N LEU A 11 13.56 -6.55 2.16
CA LEU A 11 14.60 -5.94 2.98
C LEU A 11 15.66 -7.00 3.30
N ALA A 12 16.92 -6.70 2.99
CA ALA A 12 18.04 -7.59 3.26
C ALA A 12 18.39 -7.57 4.75
N ASP A 13 19.00 -8.64 5.24
CA ASP A 13 19.64 -8.59 6.55
C ASP A 13 20.87 -7.67 6.50
N SER A 14 21.04 -6.85 7.53
CA SER A 14 22.17 -5.95 7.67
C SER A 14 22.55 -5.78 9.13
N PRO A 15 23.84 -5.87 9.50
CA PRO A 15 24.30 -5.53 10.85
C PRO A 15 23.95 -4.10 11.27
N LEU A 16 23.71 -3.20 10.30
CA LEU A 16 23.24 -1.84 10.60
C LEU A 16 21.92 -1.85 11.37
N TYR A 17 21.04 -2.82 11.10
CA TYR A 17 19.70 -2.89 11.68
C TYR A 17 19.69 -3.33 13.15
N GLU A 18 20.82 -3.81 13.66
CA GLU A 18 20.99 -4.13 15.09
C GLU A 18 21.18 -2.87 15.95
N THR A 19 21.68 -1.79 15.35
CA THR A 19 22.03 -0.54 16.07
C THR A 19 21.29 0.68 15.54
N GLN A 20 20.73 0.60 14.33
CA GLN A 20 20.03 1.68 13.66
C GLN A 20 18.74 1.17 13.05
N LYS A 21 17.62 1.82 13.36
CA LYS A 21 16.36 1.53 12.69
C LYS A 21 16.49 1.83 11.18
N PRO A 22 15.90 1.01 10.29
CA PRO A 22 15.84 1.33 8.88
C PRO A 22 15.13 2.67 8.63
N TYR A 23 15.59 3.46 7.66
CA TYR A 23 14.99 4.76 7.35
C TYR A 23 15.14 5.17 5.88
N GLN A 24 14.23 6.04 5.45
CA GLN A 24 14.27 6.82 4.22
C GLN A 24 13.91 8.28 4.55
N LEU A 25 14.84 9.18 4.25
CA LEU A 25 14.66 10.62 4.36
C LEU A 25 14.28 11.20 3.00
N TYR A 26 13.23 12.02 2.98
CA TYR A 26 12.77 12.78 1.82
C TYR A 26 13.17 14.24 1.97
N ARG A 27 14.47 14.50 1.85
CA ARG A 27 15.09 15.83 1.94
C ARG A 27 15.99 16.11 0.72
N SER A 28 16.51 17.33 0.62
CA SER A 28 17.46 17.68 -0.43
C SER A 28 18.78 16.93 -0.21
N ALA A 29 19.38 16.40 -1.28
CA ALA A 29 20.71 15.79 -1.20
C ALA A 29 21.80 16.81 -0.82
N GLN A 30 21.50 18.11 -0.90
CA GLN A 30 22.40 19.20 -0.53
C GLN A 30 22.64 19.32 0.98
N ASP A 31 21.79 18.68 1.80
CA ASP A 31 21.87 18.77 3.28
C ASP A 31 22.92 17.84 3.89
N GLY A 32 23.62 17.04 3.06
CA GLY A 32 24.66 16.09 3.48
C GLY A 32 24.14 14.83 4.20
N GLY A 33 25.00 13.83 4.31
CA GLY A 33 24.72 12.53 4.94
C GLY A 33 23.84 11.59 4.09
N ASP A 34 23.79 10.32 4.50
CA ASP A 34 22.96 9.34 3.82
C ASP A 34 21.47 9.69 3.97
N VAL A 35 20.72 9.52 2.88
CA VAL A 35 19.26 9.72 2.87
C VAL A 35 18.51 8.43 3.13
N SER A 36 19.21 7.29 3.23
CA SER A 36 18.62 6.00 3.59
C SER A 36 19.72 5.01 3.97
N ASN A 37 19.39 4.08 4.87
CA ASN A 37 20.17 2.87 5.14
C ASN A 37 19.44 1.59 4.67
N LEU A 38 18.43 1.72 3.80
CA LEU A 38 17.64 0.59 3.28
C LEU A 38 18.45 -0.19 2.24
N ILE A 39 18.58 -1.49 2.47
CA ILE A 39 19.26 -2.42 1.58
C ILE A 39 18.22 -3.48 1.19
N PHE A 40 18.02 -3.65 -0.11
CA PHE A 40 17.06 -4.63 -0.63
C PHE A 40 17.76 -5.74 -1.39
N HIS A 41 17.29 -6.97 -1.20
CA HIS A 41 17.66 -8.14 -1.99
C HIS A 41 16.50 -8.54 -2.89
N GLU A 42 16.80 -8.83 -4.16
CA GLU A 42 15.81 -9.32 -5.12
C GLU A 42 15.74 -10.85 -5.06
N GLN A 43 14.63 -11.37 -4.54
CA GLN A 43 14.32 -12.79 -4.59
C GLN A 43 13.62 -13.09 -5.91
N LYS A 44 14.20 -13.96 -6.76
CA LYS A 44 13.77 -14.14 -8.17
C LYS A 44 12.71 -15.24 -8.38
N ASP A 45 12.60 -16.14 -7.43
CA ASP A 45 11.83 -17.38 -7.46
C ASP A 45 10.68 -17.36 -6.43
N VAL A 46 10.11 -16.18 -6.16
CA VAL A 46 8.96 -16.08 -5.25
C VAL A 46 7.74 -16.69 -5.91
N PRO A 47 7.08 -17.71 -5.32
CA PRO A 47 5.86 -18.26 -5.88
C PRO A 47 4.71 -17.27 -5.72
N VAL A 48 4.19 -16.75 -6.83
CA VAL A 48 3.03 -15.86 -6.85
C VAL A 48 1.88 -16.53 -7.61
N ARG A 49 0.77 -16.78 -6.91
CA ARG A 49 -0.38 -17.52 -7.43
C ARG A 49 -1.30 -16.61 -8.23
N ASN A 50 -1.67 -17.03 -9.43
CA ASN A 50 -2.66 -16.32 -10.24
C ASN A 50 -4.08 -16.58 -9.70
N ALA A 51 -4.74 -15.52 -9.24
CA ALA A 51 -6.10 -15.55 -8.69
C ALA A 51 -7.20 -15.48 -9.75
N ARG A 52 -6.86 -15.35 -11.04
CA ARG A 52 -7.84 -15.27 -12.14
C ARG A 52 -8.75 -16.51 -12.16
N GLY A 53 -10.07 -16.30 -12.16
CA GLY A 53 -11.07 -17.37 -12.09
C GLY A 53 -11.33 -17.90 -10.68
N HIS A 54 -10.66 -17.36 -9.67
CA HIS A 54 -10.77 -17.72 -8.26
C HIS A 54 -10.94 -16.46 -7.38
N GLU A 55 -11.30 -15.31 -7.97
CA GLU A 55 -11.39 -14.02 -7.28
C GLU A 55 -12.40 -14.06 -6.12
N ASP A 56 -13.43 -14.89 -6.22
CA ASP A 56 -14.48 -15.08 -5.23
C ASP A 56 -14.00 -15.75 -3.93
N GLN A 57 -12.85 -16.44 -3.97
CA GLN A 57 -12.23 -17.07 -2.80
C GLN A 57 -11.59 -16.03 -1.86
N PHE A 58 -11.27 -14.84 -2.36
CA PHE A 58 -10.60 -13.79 -1.61
C PHE A 58 -11.62 -12.80 -1.06
N LYS A 59 -11.57 -12.63 0.26
CA LYS A 59 -12.47 -11.76 1.02
C LYS A 59 -11.66 -10.81 1.87
N LEU A 60 -12.06 -9.54 1.89
CA LEU A 60 -11.39 -8.50 2.66
C LEU A 60 -11.27 -8.89 4.14
N SER A 61 -12.34 -9.45 4.72
CA SER A 61 -12.41 -9.88 6.13
C SER A 61 -11.51 -11.06 6.49
N THR A 62 -11.01 -11.81 5.50
CA THR A 62 -10.30 -13.08 5.73
C THR A 62 -8.87 -13.03 5.23
N HIS A 63 -8.63 -12.37 4.08
CA HIS A 63 -7.32 -12.31 3.43
C HIS A 63 -6.69 -10.93 3.55
N GLY A 64 -7.42 -9.94 4.07
CA GLY A 64 -6.99 -8.54 4.05
C GLY A 64 -7.11 -7.87 2.68
N PHE A 65 -7.53 -8.60 1.64
CA PHE A 65 -7.78 -8.07 0.30
C PHE A 65 -8.91 -8.80 -0.43
N GLN A 66 -9.50 -8.12 -1.43
CA GLN A 66 -10.56 -8.65 -2.28
C GLN A 66 -10.55 -8.00 -3.65
N TRP A 67 -10.64 -8.81 -4.71
CA TRP A 67 -10.88 -8.33 -6.06
C TRP A 67 -12.36 -8.08 -6.32
N LEU A 68 -12.63 -7.02 -7.07
CA LEU A 68 -13.96 -6.51 -7.36
C LEU A 68 -14.08 -6.29 -8.87
N LYS A 69 -15.17 -6.74 -9.48
CA LYS A 69 -15.52 -6.38 -10.86
C LYS A 69 -16.50 -5.21 -10.84
N ILE A 70 -15.96 -4.00 -10.82
CA ILE A 70 -16.73 -2.76 -10.75
C ILE A 70 -16.13 -1.68 -11.65
N PRO A 71 -16.71 -1.41 -12.83
CA PRO A 71 -16.28 -0.31 -13.70
C PRO A 71 -16.31 1.04 -12.97
N SER A 72 -15.33 1.89 -13.26
CA SER A 72 -15.33 3.29 -12.81
C SER A 72 -16.22 4.11 -13.73
N ARG A 73 -17.01 5.02 -13.15
CA ARG A 73 -17.77 6.05 -13.86
C ARG A 73 -16.89 7.26 -14.20
N VAL A 74 -15.74 7.38 -13.57
CA VAL A 74 -14.78 8.47 -13.77
C VAL A 74 -13.89 8.13 -14.97
N GLN A 75 -13.89 9.00 -15.97
CA GLN A 75 -13.00 8.85 -17.11
C GLN A 75 -11.55 9.08 -16.68
N ALA A 76 -10.65 8.17 -17.07
CA ALA A 76 -9.23 8.25 -16.70
C ALA A 76 -8.50 9.43 -17.38
N THR A 77 -8.38 10.56 -16.67
CA THR A 77 -7.60 11.75 -17.05
C THR A 77 -6.53 12.10 -16.00
N PRO A 78 -5.58 11.17 -15.73
CA PRO A 78 -4.51 11.37 -14.76
C PRO A 78 -3.67 12.60 -15.07
N GLY A 79 -3.18 13.24 -14.03
CA GLY A 79 -2.45 14.51 -14.16
C GLY A 79 -3.30 15.75 -13.88
N THR A 80 -4.60 15.59 -13.61
CA THR A 80 -5.49 16.70 -13.30
C THR A 80 -6.06 16.58 -11.89
N ASP A 81 -6.28 17.72 -11.22
CA ASP A 81 -6.94 17.74 -9.91
C ASP A 81 -8.41 17.30 -10.02
N VAL A 82 -9.07 17.61 -11.13
CA VAL A 82 -10.46 17.18 -11.41
C VAL A 82 -10.57 15.67 -11.36
N PHE A 83 -9.70 14.95 -12.10
CA PHE A 83 -9.67 13.49 -12.07
C PHE A 83 -9.45 12.93 -10.66
N ILE A 84 -8.50 13.51 -9.91
CA ILE A 84 -8.18 13.06 -8.55
C ILE A 84 -9.39 13.23 -7.63
N GLN A 85 -10.07 14.37 -7.70
CA GLN A 85 -11.23 14.67 -6.87
C GLN A 85 -12.41 13.74 -7.20
N GLU A 86 -12.73 13.59 -8.48
CA GLU A 86 -13.83 12.72 -8.94
C GLU A 86 -13.56 11.25 -8.61
N TYR A 87 -12.35 10.76 -8.87
CA TYR A 87 -11.96 9.37 -8.60
C TYR A 87 -11.94 9.08 -7.09
N LEU A 88 -11.44 10.01 -6.27
CA LEU A 88 -11.47 9.87 -4.83
C LEU A 88 -12.91 9.85 -4.31
N ALA A 89 -13.78 10.73 -4.80
CA ALA A 89 -15.19 10.75 -4.41
C ALA A 89 -15.90 9.42 -4.75
N GLU A 90 -15.73 8.91 -5.97
CA GLU A 90 -16.26 7.60 -6.36
C GLU A 90 -15.70 6.47 -5.47
N SER A 91 -14.41 6.51 -5.18
CA SER A 91 -13.74 5.51 -4.33
C SER A 91 -14.33 5.50 -2.92
N LEU A 92 -14.59 6.69 -2.35
CA LEU A 92 -15.21 6.81 -1.03
C LEU A 92 -16.65 6.29 -1.02
N GLU A 93 -17.45 6.57 -2.05
CA GLU A 93 -18.79 6.01 -2.18
C GLU A 93 -18.78 4.48 -2.26
N LEU A 94 -17.84 3.92 -3.04
CA LEU A 94 -17.69 2.47 -3.19
C LEU A 94 -17.33 1.83 -1.85
N ILE A 95 -16.29 2.34 -1.18
CA ILE A 95 -15.83 1.80 0.10
C ILE A 95 -16.92 1.93 1.16
N THR A 96 -17.67 3.05 1.17
CA THR A 96 -18.82 3.24 2.07
C THR A 96 -19.88 2.16 1.86
N LYS A 97 -20.22 1.83 0.60
CA LYS A 97 -21.18 0.76 0.31
C LYS A 97 -20.69 -0.63 0.71
N LEU A 98 -19.39 -0.89 0.57
CA LEU A 98 -18.80 -2.21 0.85
C LEU A 98 -18.58 -2.45 2.34
N MET A 99 -18.22 -1.41 3.09
CA MET A 99 -17.75 -1.55 4.48
C MET A 99 -18.68 -0.89 5.50
N SER A 100 -19.63 -0.05 5.06
CA SER A 100 -20.58 0.68 5.91
C SER A 100 -19.95 1.36 7.13
N PRO A 101 -18.86 2.13 6.98
CA PRO A 101 -18.22 2.79 8.11
C PRO A 101 -19.08 3.94 8.64
N ASP A 102 -19.01 4.20 9.95
CA ASP A 102 -19.63 5.39 10.55
C ASP A 102 -19.00 6.69 10.02
N LYS A 103 -17.73 6.63 9.63
CA LYS A 103 -16.98 7.74 9.04
C LYS A 103 -15.93 7.24 8.05
N ILE A 104 -15.79 7.95 6.92
CA ILE A 104 -14.76 7.70 5.92
C ILE A 104 -14.01 8.99 5.58
N ILE A 105 -12.68 8.89 5.42
CA ILE A 105 -11.83 10.03 5.06
C ILE A 105 -10.93 9.61 3.90
N GLY A 106 -11.05 10.31 2.76
CA GLY A 106 -10.11 10.17 1.64
C GLY A 106 -8.94 11.12 1.80
N TYR A 107 -7.76 10.61 2.17
CA TYR A 107 -6.60 11.46 2.45
C TYR A 107 -5.53 11.47 1.35
N ASP A 108 -5.48 10.46 0.48
CA ASP A 108 -4.52 10.43 -0.63
C ASP A 108 -5.11 9.73 -1.88
N CYS A 109 -4.55 10.09 -3.04
CA CYS A 109 -4.84 9.47 -4.32
C CYS A 109 -3.63 9.71 -5.23
N ARG A 110 -2.94 8.62 -5.60
CA ARG A 110 -1.72 8.67 -6.42
C ARG A 110 -1.92 7.85 -7.68
N THR A 111 -1.44 8.40 -8.79
CA THR A 111 -1.31 7.65 -10.04
C THR A 111 0.09 7.04 -10.15
N ARG A 112 0.20 5.85 -10.75
CA ARG A 112 1.48 5.18 -10.97
C ARG A 112 1.77 5.01 -12.44
N LYS A 113 3.05 5.12 -12.81
CA LYS A 113 3.55 4.85 -14.17
C LYS A 113 4.75 3.93 -14.07
N ASN A 114 4.74 2.83 -14.82
CA ASN A 114 5.87 1.90 -14.86
C ASN A 114 7.00 2.43 -15.75
N VAL A 115 7.73 3.43 -15.25
CA VAL A 115 8.91 4.01 -15.90
C VAL A 115 9.99 4.27 -14.86
N PRO A 116 11.27 4.33 -15.27
CA PRO A 116 12.35 4.76 -14.40
C PRO A 116 12.04 6.08 -13.68
N LYS A 117 12.52 6.19 -12.45
CA LYS A 117 12.33 7.38 -11.59
C LYS A 117 12.78 8.68 -12.28
N SER A 118 13.83 8.60 -13.08
CA SER A 118 14.42 9.70 -13.86
C SER A 118 13.54 10.20 -15.01
N GLU A 119 12.53 9.44 -15.43
CA GLU A 119 11.63 9.81 -16.52
C GLU A 119 10.35 10.49 -16.03
N ILE A 120 10.05 10.42 -14.73
CA ILE A 120 8.95 11.17 -14.13
C ILE A 120 9.28 12.67 -14.18
N ARG A 121 8.36 13.46 -14.72
CA ARG A 121 8.44 14.93 -14.79
C ARG A 121 7.39 15.55 -13.86
N GLY A 122 7.74 16.65 -13.21
CA GLY A 122 6.86 17.37 -12.27
C GLY A 122 7.24 17.18 -10.81
N ASP A 123 6.57 17.93 -9.93
CA ASP A 123 6.76 17.79 -8.49
C ASP A 123 6.12 16.51 -7.99
N ARG A 124 6.94 15.57 -7.51
CA ARG A 124 6.47 14.28 -6.98
C ARG A 124 5.62 14.42 -5.72
N LYS A 125 5.72 15.54 -4.99
CA LYS A 125 4.83 15.81 -3.86
C LYS A 125 3.40 16.08 -4.34
N SER A 126 3.23 16.67 -5.52
CA SER A 126 1.92 16.85 -6.14
C SER A 126 1.25 15.51 -6.46
N ARG A 127 -0.06 15.41 -6.17
CA ARG A 127 -0.90 14.25 -6.52
C ARG A 127 -1.12 14.12 -8.04
N THR A 128 -0.98 15.22 -8.77
CA THR A 128 -1.06 15.23 -10.24
C THR A 128 0.17 14.61 -10.90
N THR A 129 1.30 14.54 -10.20
CA THR A 129 2.50 13.90 -10.73
C THR A 129 2.48 12.39 -10.44
N PRO A 130 2.60 11.52 -11.45
CA PRO A 130 2.65 10.09 -11.23
C PRO A 130 3.92 9.67 -10.47
N VAL A 131 3.85 8.56 -9.74
CA VAL A 131 5.02 7.93 -9.09
C VAL A 131 5.37 6.61 -9.77
N PRO A 132 6.62 6.12 -9.67
CA PRO A 132 6.97 4.81 -10.20
C PRO A 132 6.22 3.68 -9.47
N ALA A 133 6.21 2.49 -10.08
CA ALA A 133 5.86 1.27 -9.36
C ALA A 133 6.82 1.07 -8.17
N ALA A 134 6.33 0.51 -7.08
CA ALA A 134 7.13 0.16 -5.91
C ALA A 134 7.50 -1.33 -6.00
N PRO A 135 8.77 -1.68 -6.29
CA PRO A 135 9.18 -3.08 -6.40
C PRO A 135 9.47 -3.75 -5.05
N GLU A 136 9.52 -2.98 -3.96
CA GLU A 136 9.80 -3.49 -2.61
C GLU A 136 8.54 -4.03 -1.94
N ALA A 137 8.62 -5.20 -1.30
CA ALA A 137 7.55 -5.75 -0.47
C ALA A 137 7.42 -4.93 0.83
N HIS A 138 6.25 -4.33 1.04
CA HIS A 138 5.97 -3.48 2.19
C HIS A 138 4.50 -3.49 2.61
N VAL A 139 4.25 -3.03 3.83
CA VAL A 139 2.95 -2.56 4.32
C VAL A 139 3.04 -1.06 4.53
N ASP A 140 2.06 -0.31 4.03
CA ASP A 140 2.10 1.16 4.00
C ASP A 140 2.21 1.83 5.37
N GLN A 141 1.83 1.13 6.45
CA GLN A 141 1.86 1.66 7.81
C GLN A 141 2.33 0.59 8.78
N THR A 142 3.13 0.99 9.78
CA THR A 142 3.21 0.23 11.03
C THR A 142 2.01 0.54 11.92
N VAL A 143 1.85 -0.16 13.05
CA VAL A 143 0.81 0.16 14.03
C VAL A 143 0.93 1.63 14.49
N ASP A 144 2.13 2.06 14.87
CA ASP A 144 2.37 3.43 15.32
C ASP A 144 2.30 4.44 14.17
N GLY A 145 2.72 4.05 12.97
CA GLY A 145 2.59 4.84 11.74
C GLY A 145 1.13 5.08 11.36
N ALA A 146 0.30 4.05 11.48
CA ALA A 146 -1.13 4.10 11.21
C ALA A 146 -1.85 5.03 12.18
N TRP A 147 -1.61 4.93 13.48
CA TRP A 147 -2.20 5.85 14.46
C TRP A 147 -1.79 7.30 14.20
N ARG A 148 -0.50 7.56 13.94
CA ARG A 148 -0.05 8.91 13.54
C ARG A 148 -0.76 9.40 12.28
N ARG A 149 -0.95 8.53 11.29
CA ARG A 149 -1.67 8.86 10.05
C ARG A 149 -3.13 9.19 10.33
N ILE A 150 -3.82 8.37 11.11
CA ILE A 150 -5.22 8.57 11.48
C ILE A 150 -5.39 9.91 12.20
N MET A 151 -4.60 10.15 13.25
CA MET A 151 -4.69 11.36 14.07
C MET A 151 -4.39 12.63 13.26
N ARG A 152 -3.55 12.55 12.23
CA ARG A 152 -3.29 13.66 11.31
C ARG A 152 -4.51 14.11 10.51
N HIS A 153 -5.44 13.21 10.24
CA HIS A 153 -6.59 13.47 9.36
C HIS A 153 -7.91 13.68 10.11
N LEU A 154 -7.92 13.47 11.43
CA LEU A 154 -9.05 13.78 12.29
C LEU A 154 -9.05 15.26 12.71
N ARG A 155 -10.23 15.77 13.04
CA ARG A 155 -10.38 17.07 13.72
C ARG A 155 -9.96 16.93 15.17
N LYS A 156 -9.60 18.03 15.82
CA LYS A 156 -9.11 18.03 17.21
C LYS A 156 -10.11 17.40 18.19
N GLU A 157 -11.39 17.70 18.03
CA GLU A 157 -12.45 17.17 18.90
C GLU A 157 -12.60 15.65 18.75
N GLU A 158 -12.29 15.13 17.56
CA GLU A 158 -12.33 13.70 17.26
C GLU A 158 -11.08 12.99 17.79
N THR A 159 -9.91 13.65 17.73
CA THR A 159 -8.69 13.10 18.32
C THR A 159 -8.76 12.99 19.83
N ASP A 160 -9.40 13.95 20.50
CA ASP A 160 -9.52 13.98 21.98
C ASP A 160 -10.42 12.83 22.51
N THR A 161 -11.28 12.27 21.65
CA THR A 161 -12.23 11.19 21.98
C THR A 161 -11.88 9.86 21.29
N MET A 162 -10.79 9.80 20.53
CA MET A 162 -10.40 8.59 19.80
C MET A 162 -9.80 7.55 20.74
N ASP A 163 -10.59 6.55 21.11
CA ASP A 163 -10.13 5.33 21.80
C ASP A 163 -10.30 4.12 20.87
N ALA A 164 -9.20 3.39 20.63
CA ALA A 164 -9.17 2.15 19.85
C ALA A 164 -10.04 1.02 20.45
N ARG A 165 -10.42 1.12 21.72
CA ARG A 165 -11.35 0.20 22.39
C ARG A 165 -12.80 0.47 22.04
N GLU A 166 -13.12 1.70 21.66
CA GLU A 166 -14.47 2.13 21.30
C GLU A 166 -14.65 2.14 19.77
N TRP A 167 -13.60 2.50 19.03
CA TRP A 167 -13.61 2.60 17.59
C TRP A 167 -12.74 1.53 16.93
N ARG A 168 -13.31 0.78 15.98
CA ARG A 168 -12.52 0.04 15.00
C ARG A 168 -12.10 0.99 13.88
N VAL A 169 -10.80 1.13 13.67
CA VAL A 169 -10.24 1.99 12.62
C VAL A 169 -9.47 1.14 11.62
N GLN A 170 -9.69 1.40 10.34
CA GLN A 170 -9.02 0.71 9.25
C GLN A 170 -8.43 1.72 8.26
N ILE A 171 -7.22 1.44 7.76
CA ILE A 171 -6.64 2.11 6.60
C ILE A 171 -6.79 1.17 5.42
N VAL A 172 -7.54 1.61 4.41
CA VAL A 172 -7.93 0.78 3.27
C VAL A 172 -7.49 1.46 1.98
N ASN A 173 -6.93 0.67 1.08
CA ASN A 173 -6.46 1.07 -0.22
C ASN A 173 -7.34 0.47 -1.31
N LEU A 174 -7.63 1.26 -2.35
CA LEU A 174 -8.27 0.80 -3.58
C LEU A 174 -7.30 1.00 -4.74
N TRP A 175 -7.00 -0.09 -5.45
CA TRP A 175 -6.12 -0.05 -6.62
C TRP A 175 -6.83 -0.54 -7.88
N ARG A 176 -6.60 0.16 -8.99
CA ARG A 176 -7.29 -0.06 -10.26
C ARG A 176 -6.39 0.32 -11.44
N PRO A 177 -6.34 -0.50 -12.50
CA PRO A 177 -5.78 -0.09 -13.79
C PRO A 177 -6.60 1.02 -14.44
N LEU A 178 -5.95 2.01 -15.06
CA LEU A 178 -6.66 3.17 -15.64
C LEU A 178 -7.05 2.99 -17.11
N TYR A 179 -6.25 2.27 -17.90
CA TYR A 179 -6.37 2.30 -19.37
C TYR A 179 -6.42 0.94 -20.05
N ARG A 180 -5.55 0.04 -19.63
CA ARG A 180 -5.32 -1.25 -20.29
C ARG A 180 -5.18 -2.33 -19.25
N PRO A 181 -5.41 -3.60 -19.63
CA PRO A 181 -5.04 -4.72 -18.78
C PRO A 181 -3.58 -4.63 -18.36
N VAL A 182 -3.33 -4.91 -17.09
CA VAL A 182 -1.97 -4.85 -16.52
C VAL A 182 -1.19 -6.08 -16.93
N VAL A 183 -0.15 -5.86 -17.73
CA VAL A 183 0.74 -6.91 -18.26
C VAL A 183 2.17 -6.77 -17.74
N ASP A 184 2.48 -5.65 -17.09
CA ASP A 184 3.76 -5.32 -16.48
C ASP A 184 3.53 -4.75 -15.08
N SER A 185 4.44 -5.04 -14.15
CA SER A 185 4.37 -4.54 -12.76
C SER A 185 2.99 -4.72 -12.11
N ALA A 186 2.40 -5.91 -12.27
CA ALA A 186 1.14 -6.26 -11.64
C ALA A 186 1.25 -6.20 -10.11
N LEU A 187 0.17 -5.76 -9.46
CA LEU A 187 0.13 -5.71 -8.00
C LEU A 187 0.03 -7.13 -7.42
N ALA A 188 1.09 -7.55 -6.73
CA ALA A 188 1.08 -8.74 -5.91
C ALA A 188 0.67 -8.38 -4.48
N LEU A 189 -0.16 -9.23 -3.87
CA LEU A 189 -0.67 -9.09 -2.51
C LEU A 189 -0.28 -10.34 -1.73
N CYS A 190 0.30 -10.15 -0.55
CA CYS A 190 0.59 -11.25 0.37
C CYS A 190 -0.61 -11.47 1.29
N ASP A 191 -0.99 -12.73 1.50
CA ASP A 191 -1.95 -13.08 2.54
C ASP A 191 -1.32 -12.86 3.91
N TYR A 192 -1.86 -11.90 4.67
CA TYR A 192 -1.30 -11.51 5.96
C TYR A 192 -1.25 -12.67 6.96
N ARG A 193 -2.11 -13.68 6.82
CA ARG A 193 -2.15 -14.87 7.70
C ARG A 193 -0.94 -15.79 7.51
N SER A 194 -0.23 -15.63 6.39
CA SER A 194 1.00 -16.37 6.09
C SER A 194 2.27 -15.66 6.60
N LEU A 195 2.13 -14.41 7.07
CA LEU A 195 3.25 -13.62 7.59
C LEU A 195 3.61 -14.04 9.01
N SER A 196 4.91 -14.08 9.29
CA SER A 196 5.44 -14.09 10.65
C SER A 196 5.70 -12.66 11.13
N PRO A 197 5.55 -12.33 12.42
CA PRO A 197 5.94 -11.02 12.96
C PRO A 197 7.41 -10.67 12.69
N SER A 198 8.28 -11.69 12.63
CA SER A 198 9.69 -11.54 12.27
C SER A 198 9.94 -11.12 10.83
N ASP A 199 8.92 -11.24 9.95
CA ASP A 199 9.02 -10.82 8.56
C ASP A 199 8.89 -9.29 8.45
N LEU A 200 8.31 -8.62 9.46
CA LEU A 200 8.00 -7.19 9.41
C LEU A 200 9.10 -6.37 10.09
N VAL A 201 9.71 -5.46 9.35
CA VAL A 201 10.73 -4.54 9.87
C VAL A 201 10.27 -3.11 9.71
N ALA A 202 10.07 -2.42 10.84
CA ALA A 202 9.64 -1.03 10.87
C ALA A 202 10.73 -0.11 10.30
N ALA A 203 10.36 0.76 9.37
CA ALA A 203 11.25 1.71 8.74
C ALA A 203 10.65 3.13 8.75
N ASP A 204 11.47 4.11 9.14
CA ASP A 204 11.04 5.50 9.21
C ASP A 204 11.04 6.13 7.81
N HIS A 205 9.94 6.77 7.44
CA HIS A 205 9.78 7.51 6.19
C HIS A 205 9.54 8.98 6.53
N VAL A 206 10.64 9.74 6.58
CA VAL A 206 10.65 11.07 7.19
C VAL A 206 10.74 12.15 6.11
N ASN A 207 9.82 13.10 6.15
CA ASN A 207 9.91 14.34 5.40
C ASN A 207 9.70 15.53 6.35
N PRO A 208 10.02 16.78 5.93
CA PRO A 208 9.90 17.95 6.82
C PRO A 208 8.50 18.15 7.44
N ASP A 209 7.46 17.66 6.77
CA ASP A 209 6.06 17.87 7.15
C ASP A 209 5.44 16.65 7.85
N TYR A 210 6.18 15.54 7.95
CA TYR A 210 5.63 14.28 8.44
C TYR A 210 6.68 13.23 8.80
N HIS A 211 6.48 12.64 9.98
CA HIS A 211 7.16 11.43 10.40
C HIS A 211 6.26 10.22 10.10
N GLY A 212 6.48 9.57 8.95
CA GLY A 212 5.82 8.31 8.60
C GLY A 212 6.63 7.10 9.03
N GLU A 213 5.98 5.95 9.13
CA GLU A 213 6.63 4.68 9.44
C GLU A 213 5.87 3.54 8.75
N ILE A 214 6.62 2.68 8.06
CA ILE A 214 6.08 1.58 7.25
C ILE A 214 6.76 0.27 7.65
N TYR A 215 6.18 -0.88 7.29
CA TYR A 215 6.91 -2.15 7.37
C TYR A 215 7.51 -2.50 6.02
N TYR A 216 8.80 -2.81 5.96
CA TYR A 216 9.36 -3.60 4.87
C TYR A 216 9.39 -5.07 5.27
N LEU A 217 9.19 -5.95 4.29
CA LEU A 217 9.19 -7.38 4.54
C LEU A 217 10.57 -7.98 4.32
N LYS A 218 10.98 -8.89 5.22
CA LYS A 218 12.00 -9.89 4.95
C LYS A 218 11.39 -11.05 4.17
N TYR A 219 12.20 -11.69 3.33
CA TYR A 219 11.74 -12.87 2.60
C TYR A 219 11.51 -14.03 3.55
N ASN A 220 10.37 -14.69 3.39
CA ASN A 220 10.05 -15.94 4.08
C ASN A 220 9.30 -16.85 3.10
N PRO A 221 9.78 -18.10 2.85
CA PRO A 221 9.16 -18.99 1.87
C PRO A 221 7.75 -19.45 2.25
N LYS A 222 7.29 -19.19 3.48
CA LYS A 222 5.90 -19.44 3.91
C LYS A 222 4.93 -18.36 3.44
N GLN A 223 5.43 -17.21 2.99
CA GLN A 223 4.60 -16.11 2.52
C GLN A 223 3.82 -16.54 1.28
N GLU A 224 2.49 -16.36 1.32
CA GLU A 224 1.61 -16.69 0.21
C GLU A 224 1.25 -15.44 -0.58
N TRP A 225 1.81 -15.35 -1.77
CA TRP A 225 1.60 -14.22 -2.67
C TRP A 225 0.57 -14.55 -3.75
N TYR A 226 -0.25 -13.57 -4.07
CA TYR A 226 -1.31 -13.65 -5.07
C TYR A 226 -1.31 -12.43 -5.98
N TRP A 227 -1.67 -12.62 -7.24
CA TRP A 227 -1.87 -11.53 -8.19
C TRP A 227 -3.03 -11.85 -9.13
N LEU A 228 -3.58 -10.83 -9.77
CA LEU A 228 -4.64 -11.01 -10.76
C LEU A 228 -4.08 -10.83 -12.17
N ARG A 229 -3.96 -11.93 -12.93
CA ARG A 229 -3.47 -11.89 -14.31
C ARG A 229 -4.34 -10.98 -15.17
N GLU A 230 -3.68 -10.08 -15.89
CA GLU A 230 -4.31 -9.13 -16.82
C GLU A 230 -5.47 -8.37 -16.15
N GLN A 231 -5.28 -7.89 -14.91
CA GLN A 231 -6.29 -7.08 -14.24
C GLN A 231 -6.72 -5.92 -15.14
N ARG A 232 -8.02 -5.80 -15.38
CA ARG A 232 -8.61 -4.86 -16.36
C ARG A 232 -9.11 -3.58 -15.68
N PRO A 233 -9.34 -2.48 -16.41
CA PRO A 233 -9.87 -1.23 -15.83
C PRO A 233 -11.26 -1.37 -15.17
N GLU A 234 -12.03 -2.38 -15.57
CA GLU A 234 -13.31 -2.75 -14.95
C GLU A 234 -13.14 -3.49 -13.62
N GLU A 235 -11.91 -3.78 -13.21
CA GLU A 235 -11.57 -4.54 -12.03
C GLU A 235 -10.73 -3.70 -11.07
N ALA A 236 -11.05 -3.78 -9.79
CA ALA A 236 -10.30 -3.14 -8.73
C ALA A 236 -9.92 -4.17 -7.66
N VAL A 237 -8.91 -3.85 -6.87
CA VAL A 237 -8.60 -4.60 -5.65
C VAL A 237 -8.67 -3.65 -4.46
N LEU A 238 -9.42 -4.08 -3.45
CA LEU A 238 -9.53 -3.40 -2.16
C LEU A 238 -8.66 -4.18 -1.18
N PHE A 239 -7.80 -3.51 -0.42
CA PHE A 239 -6.93 -4.15 0.55
C PHE A 239 -6.68 -3.28 1.77
N ILE A 240 -6.47 -3.93 2.91
CA ILE A 240 -6.27 -3.29 4.21
C ILE A 240 -4.76 -3.16 4.46
N SER A 241 -4.34 -1.99 4.92
CA SER A 241 -2.97 -1.74 5.36
C SER A 241 -2.84 -1.52 6.87
N PHE A 242 -3.97 -1.41 7.58
CA PHE A 242 -4.03 -1.40 9.04
C PHE A 242 -5.46 -1.68 9.50
N ASP A 243 -5.63 -2.50 10.54
CA ASP A 243 -6.90 -2.69 11.24
C ASP A 243 -6.71 -2.77 12.76
N SER A 244 -7.30 -1.84 13.50
CA SER A 244 -7.15 -1.78 14.97
C SER A 244 -7.72 -3.01 15.69
N ASN A 245 -8.61 -3.77 15.04
CA ASN A 245 -9.23 -4.98 15.57
C ASN A 245 -8.69 -6.26 14.90
N SER A 246 -7.55 -6.20 14.19
CA SER A 246 -6.91 -7.41 13.66
C SER A 246 -6.54 -8.35 14.81
N GLN A 247 -7.05 -9.59 14.71
CA GLN A 247 -6.70 -10.70 15.61
C GLN A 247 -5.47 -11.38 15.02
N GLY A 248 -4.28 -10.90 15.39
CA GLY A 248 -2.99 -11.40 14.94
C GLY A 248 -1.85 -10.46 15.30
N ASP A 249 -0.61 -10.98 15.29
CA ASP A 249 0.60 -10.19 15.55
C ASP A 249 0.96 -9.28 14.35
N ALA A 250 0.46 -9.60 13.15
CA ALA A 250 0.46 -8.72 11.98
C ALA A 250 -0.88 -7.97 11.94
N LYS A 251 -0.87 -6.70 12.37
CA LYS A 251 -2.03 -5.82 12.46
C LYS A 251 -2.09 -4.79 11.33
#